data_AF-A0A353VYG4-F1
#
_entry.id   AF-A0A353VYG4-F1
#
_cell.length_a   1.000
_cell.length_b   1.000
_cell.length_c   1.000
_cell.angle_alpha   90.00
_cell.angle_beta   90.00
_cell.angle_gamma   90.00
#
_symmetry.space_group_name_H-M   'P 1'
#
loop_
_entity.id
_entity.type
_entity.pdbx_description
1 polymer ?
#
loop_
_entity_poly.entity_id
_entity_poly.type
_entity_poly.pdbx_seq_one_letter_code
_entity_poly.pdbx_strand_id
1 'polypeptide(L)'
;GIDFDRYIKYANQETAVVLQAESSEAVDNINDIVKLKGIDAILIGPYDLSASLGKPGEIDHPVVQAAINKIIKTCQNAKLAMGFFGVTPESVLPYKQKGFTLLTIGMDTAFLINAAQEMLSKMKK
;
A
#
# COMPACT_ATOMS: atom_id res chain seq x y z
N GLY A 1 -37.11 10.44 13.58
CA GLY A 1 -36.16 9.48 14.18
C GLY A 1 -35.24 9.00 13.09
N ILE A 2 -33.98 8.72 13.41
CA ILE A 2 -33.03 8.12 12.45
C ILE A 2 -33.57 6.72 12.12
N ASP A 3 -33.72 6.44 10.83
CA ASP A 3 -34.00 5.09 10.33
C ASP A 3 -32.72 4.26 10.50
N PHE A 4 -32.66 3.52 11.61
CA PHE A 4 -31.47 2.82 12.06
C PHE A 4 -31.04 1.72 11.08
N ASP A 5 -32.00 1.01 10.47
CA ASP A 5 -31.73 -0.02 9.48
C ASP A 5 -31.15 0.57 8.20
N ARG A 6 -31.70 1.71 7.75
CA ARG A 6 -31.12 2.47 6.63
C ARG A 6 -29.71 2.93 6.94
N TYR A 7 -29.45 3.41 8.16
CA TYR A 7 -28.11 3.85 8.57
C TYR A 7 -27.10 2.69 8.50
N ILE A 8 -27.42 1.54 9.10
CA ILE A 8 -26.53 0.36 9.07
C ILE A 8 -26.23 -0.07 7.63
N LYS A 9 -27.27 -0.16 6.79
CA LYS A 9 -27.10 -0.56 5.39
C LYS A 9 -26.20 0.41 4.62
N TYR A 10 -26.42 1.72 4.81
CA TYR A 10 -25.61 2.74 4.15
C TYR A 10 -24.16 2.72 4.65
N ALA A 11 -23.93 2.65 5.96
CA ALA A 11 -22.59 2.57 6.54
C ALA A 11 -21.81 1.36 5.99
N ASN A 12 -22.45 0.19 5.88
CA ASN A 12 -21.82 -1.00 5.31
C ASN A 12 -21.49 -0.86 3.81
N GLN A 13 -22.29 -0.10 3.05
CA GLN A 13 -22.07 0.11 1.61
C GLN A 13 -20.99 1.15 1.31
N GLU A 14 -20.85 2.16 2.16
CA GLU A 14 -19.92 3.29 1.97
C GLU A 14 -18.57 3.11 2.68
N THR A 15 -18.41 2.03 3.46
CA THR A 15 -17.14 1.72 4.12
C THR A 15 -16.25 0.93 3.17
N ALA A 16 -15.10 1.52 2.81
CA ALA A 16 -14.07 0.79 2.07
C ALA A 16 -13.20 -0.05 3.02
N VAL A 17 -12.91 -1.28 2.62
CA VAL A 17 -12.02 -2.21 3.32
C VAL A 17 -10.77 -2.43 2.48
N VAL A 18 -9.65 -1.88 2.97
CA VAL A 18 -8.33 -2.02 2.34
C VAL A 18 -7.45 -2.87 3.24
N LEU A 19 -6.99 -4.01 2.74
CA LEU A 19 -6.08 -4.89 3.48
C LEU A 19 -4.62 -4.60 3.10
N GLN A 20 -3.73 -4.58 4.08
CA GLN A 20 -2.30 -4.48 3.83
C GLN A 20 -1.67 -5.86 3.62
N ALA A 21 -0.97 -6.03 2.50
CA ALA A 21 -0.14 -7.20 2.22
C ALA A 21 1.32 -6.87 2.53
N GLU A 22 1.73 -7.15 3.76
CA GLU A 22 3.00 -6.68 4.33
C GLU A 22 3.77 -7.73 5.15
N SER A 23 3.36 -8.99 5.07
CA SER A 23 4.03 -10.10 5.74
C SER A 23 4.24 -11.28 4.81
N SER A 24 5.23 -12.13 5.14
CA SER A 24 5.44 -13.42 4.46
C SER A 24 4.16 -14.28 4.48
N GLU A 25 3.45 -14.30 5.61
CA GLU A 25 2.17 -14.99 5.74
C GLU A 25 1.09 -14.43 4.80
N ALA A 26 1.02 -13.11 4.63
CA ALA A 26 0.10 -12.50 3.67
C ALA A 26 0.44 -12.90 2.22
N VAL A 27 1.73 -13.01 1.90
CA VAL A 27 2.20 -13.49 0.58
C VAL A 27 1.81 -14.95 0.36
N ASP A 28 1.88 -15.79 1.38
CA ASP A 28 1.53 -17.21 1.27
C ASP A 28 0.02 -17.41 1.09
N ASN A 29 -0.78 -16.62 1.80
CA ASN A 29 -2.25 -16.70 1.78
C ASN A 29 -2.92 -15.81 0.73
N ILE A 30 -2.17 -15.08 -0.09
CA ILE A 30 -2.74 -14.05 -0.99
C ILE A 30 -3.82 -14.59 -1.93
N ASN A 31 -3.72 -15.84 -2.37
CA ASN A 31 -4.72 -16.48 -3.24
C ASN A 31 -6.09 -16.65 -2.56
N ASP A 32 -6.11 -16.82 -1.24
CA ASP A 32 -7.35 -16.96 -0.48
C ASP A 32 -7.85 -15.61 0.02
N ILE A 33 -6.93 -14.69 0.37
CA ILE A 33 -7.26 -13.31 0.73
C ILE A 33 -8.04 -12.62 -0.41
N VAL A 34 -7.60 -12.74 -1.66
CA VAL A 34 -8.29 -12.08 -2.79
C VAL A 34 -9.70 -12.64 -3.08
N LYS A 35 -10.08 -13.77 -2.46
CA LYS A 35 -11.43 -14.37 -2.58
C LYS A 35 -12.39 -13.90 -1.50
N LEU A 36 -11.91 -13.17 -0.49
CA LEU A 36 -12.75 -12.66 0.58
C LEU A 36 -13.81 -11.71 0.02
N LYS A 37 -15.03 -11.80 0.57
CA LYS A 37 -16.11 -10.87 0.22
C LYS A 37 -15.96 -9.59 1.04
N GLY A 38 -16.22 -8.45 0.41
CA GLY A 38 -16.22 -7.15 1.07
C GLY A 38 -14.83 -6.53 1.26
N ILE A 39 -13.82 -6.99 0.52
CA ILE A 39 -12.55 -6.26 0.39
C ILE A 39 -12.56 -5.46 -0.90
N ASP A 40 -12.08 -4.22 -0.85
CA ASP A 40 -12.09 -3.31 -1.99
C ASP A 40 -10.70 -3.19 -2.63
N ALA A 41 -9.64 -3.28 -1.82
CA ALA A 41 -8.28 -3.17 -2.31
C ALA A 41 -7.25 -3.91 -1.45
N ILE A 42 -6.10 -4.19 -2.06
CA ILE A 42 -4.88 -4.63 -1.38
C ILE A 42 -3.82 -3.53 -1.48
N LEU A 43 -3.36 -3.04 -0.34
CA LEU A 43 -2.25 -2.09 -0.23
C LEU A 43 -0.96 -2.85 0.07
N ILE A 44 0.06 -2.72 -0.77
CA ILE A 44 1.38 -3.31 -0.51
C ILE A 44 2.16 -2.37 0.41
N GLY A 45 2.55 -2.87 1.58
CA GLY A 45 3.48 -2.23 2.52
C GLY A 45 4.88 -2.79 2.34
N PRO A 46 5.72 -2.22 1.44
CA PRO A 46 6.97 -2.88 1.03
C PRO A 46 8.04 -2.91 2.13
N TYR A 47 8.02 -1.94 3.07
CA TYR A 47 8.98 -1.87 4.16
C TYR A 47 8.76 -2.97 5.18
N ASP A 48 7.54 -3.12 5.70
CA ASP A 48 7.18 -4.21 6.62
C ASP A 48 7.26 -5.58 5.93
N LEU A 49 6.89 -5.65 4.64
CA LEU A 49 7.08 -6.88 3.85
C LEU A 49 8.55 -7.29 3.79
N SER A 50 9.44 -6.32 3.53
CA SER A 50 10.88 -6.58 3.49
C SER A 50 11.39 -7.05 4.85
N ALA A 51 10.94 -6.45 5.96
CA ALA A 51 11.30 -6.88 7.30
C ALA A 51 10.80 -8.30 7.61
N SER A 52 9.55 -8.61 7.27
CA SER A 52 8.93 -9.93 7.45
C SER A 52 9.64 -11.04 6.65
N LEU A 53 10.28 -10.69 5.54
CA LEU A 53 11.09 -11.59 4.70
C LEU A 53 12.57 -11.65 5.12
N GLY A 54 12.95 -11.03 6.24
CA GLY A 54 14.33 -11.01 6.74
C GLY A 54 15.25 -10.07 5.97
N LYS A 55 14.70 -9.03 5.33
CA LYS A 55 15.38 -8.07 4.45
C LYS A 55 14.96 -6.63 4.78
N PRO A 56 15.05 -6.18 6.05
CA PRO A 56 14.49 -4.91 6.48
C PRO A 56 15.03 -3.72 5.69
N GLY A 57 14.15 -3.03 4.97
CA GLY A 57 14.49 -1.87 4.13
C GLY A 57 15.06 -2.19 2.75
N GLU A 58 15.41 -3.46 2.48
CA GLU A 58 15.95 -3.89 1.18
C GLU A 58 14.81 -4.22 0.20
N ILE A 59 14.01 -3.22 -0.18
CA ILE A 59 12.84 -3.40 -1.06
C ILE A 59 13.22 -4.00 -2.42
N ASP A 60 14.39 -3.63 -2.96
CA ASP A 60 14.86 -4.12 -4.25
C ASP A 60 15.48 -5.52 -4.18
N HIS A 61 15.58 -6.12 -2.98
CA HIS A 61 16.10 -7.47 -2.82
C HIS A 61 15.24 -8.46 -3.63
N PRO A 62 15.84 -9.41 -4.38
CA PRO A 62 15.09 -10.31 -5.27
C PRO A 62 13.94 -11.06 -4.60
N VAL A 63 14.11 -11.46 -3.34
CA VAL A 63 13.06 -12.12 -2.54
C VAL A 63 11.85 -11.21 -2.29
N VAL A 64 12.09 -9.94 -1.96
CA VAL A 64 11.03 -8.96 -1.70
C VAL A 64 10.31 -8.61 -3.01
N GLN A 65 11.06 -8.38 -4.09
CA GLN A 65 10.48 -8.15 -5.41
C GLN A 65 9.66 -9.35 -5.92
N ALA A 66 10.10 -10.57 -5.67
CA ALA A 66 9.34 -11.78 -6.01
C ALA A 66 8.00 -11.84 -5.25
N ALA A 67 8.02 -11.52 -3.95
CA ALA A 67 6.81 -11.46 -3.12
C ALA A 67 5.83 -10.37 -3.61
N ILE A 68 6.33 -9.15 -3.86
CA ILE A 68 5.55 -8.04 -4.42
C ILE A 68 4.91 -8.46 -5.76
N ASN A 69 5.68 -9.06 -6.67
CA ASN A 69 5.16 -9.49 -7.97
C ASN A 69 4.12 -10.62 -7.86
N LYS A 70 4.26 -11.54 -6.89
CA LYS A 70 3.24 -12.56 -6.58
C LYS A 70 1.94 -11.91 -6.14
N ILE A 71 2.00 -10.92 -5.24
CA ILE A 71 0.82 -10.18 -4.79
C ILE A 71 0.15 -9.46 -5.97
N ILE A 72 0.93 -8.72 -6.76
CA ILE A 72 0.45 -7.97 -7.94
C ILE A 72 -0.32 -8.89 -8.89
N LYS A 73 0.32 -9.98 -9.32
CA LYS A 73 -0.27 -10.92 -10.27
C LYS A 73 -1.58 -11.51 -9.74
N THR A 74 -1.61 -11.86 -8.46
CA THR A 74 -2.79 -12.44 -7.83
C THR A 74 -3.94 -11.44 -7.76
N CYS A 75 -3.67 -10.20 -7.34
CA CYS A 75 -4.68 -9.14 -7.26
C CYS A 75 -5.20 -8.74 -8.65
N GLN A 76 -4.33 -8.64 -9.65
CA GLN A 76 -4.72 -8.35 -11.03
C GLN A 76 -5.66 -9.42 -11.61
N ASN A 77 -5.35 -10.70 -11.38
CA ASN A 77 -6.21 -11.81 -11.82
C ASN A 77 -7.59 -11.78 -11.13
N ALA A 78 -7.62 -11.38 -9.86
CA ALA A 78 -8.85 -11.19 -9.10
C ALA A 78 -9.60 -9.89 -9.43
N LYS A 79 -9.02 -9.02 -10.29
CA LYS A 79 -9.54 -7.68 -10.62
C LYS A 79 -9.74 -6.79 -9.39
N LEU A 80 -8.91 -6.98 -8.37
CA LEU A 80 -8.95 -6.18 -7.16
C LEU A 80 -8.16 -4.88 -7.35
N ALA A 81 -8.65 -3.77 -6.78
CA ALA A 81 -7.86 -2.54 -6.77
C ALA A 81 -6.59 -2.75 -5.95
N MET A 82 -5.52 -2.05 -6.33
CA MET A 82 -4.23 -2.16 -5.67
C MET A 82 -3.72 -0.80 -5.25
N GLY A 83 -3.08 -0.80 -4.08
CA GLY A 83 -2.33 0.33 -3.58
C GLY A 83 -0.88 0.00 -3.30
N PHE A 84 -0.06 1.05 -3.26
CA PHE A 84 1.36 0.94 -2.95
C PHE A 84 1.79 2.10 -2.05
N PHE A 85 2.52 1.78 -0.99
CA PHE A 85 3.15 2.77 -0.14
C PHE A 85 4.58 3.04 -0.60
N GLY A 86 4.84 4.25 -1.09
CA GLY A 86 6.19 4.72 -1.41
C GLY A 86 6.44 6.13 -0.88
N VAL A 87 7.70 6.42 -0.57
CA VAL A 87 8.09 7.71 0.06
C VAL A 87 8.63 8.73 -0.96
N THR A 88 8.80 8.32 -2.21
CA THR A 88 9.20 9.21 -3.32
C THR A 88 8.40 8.91 -4.59
N PRO A 89 8.24 9.88 -5.51
CA PRO A 89 7.63 9.63 -6.81
C PRO A 89 8.29 8.48 -7.59
N GLU A 90 9.61 8.38 -7.56
CA GLU A 90 10.39 7.37 -8.27
C GLU A 90 10.04 5.96 -7.78
N SER A 91 9.82 5.80 -6.47
CA SER A 91 9.42 4.51 -5.88
C SER A 91 7.99 4.09 -6.25
N VAL A 92 7.13 5.03 -6.63
CA VAL A 92 5.69 4.80 -6.84
C VAL A 92 5.30 4.75 -8.32
N LEU A 93 6.00 5.49 -9.18
CA LEU A 93 5.73 5.58 -10.62
C LEU A 93 5.65 4.21 -11.34
N PRO A 94 6.52 3.22 -11.05
CA PRO A 94 6.41 1.90 -11.66
C PRO A 94 5.07 1.21 -11.34
N TYR A 95 4.52 1.42 -10.15
CA TYR A 95 3.24 0.84 -9.73
C TYR A 95 2.05 1.56 -10.35
N LYS A 96 2.14 2.89 -10.50
CA LYS A 96 1.17 3.66 -11.30
C LYS A 96 1.07 3.12 -12.73
N GLN A 97 2.21 2.85 -13.37
CA GLN A 97 2.26 2.27 -14.73
C GLN A 97 1.65 0.85 -14.79
N LYS A 98 1.71 0.10 -13.68
CA LYS A 98 1.05 -1.21 -13.53
C LYS A 98 -0.46 -1.11 -13.20
N GLY A 99 -1.04 0.09 -13.20
CA GLY A 99 -2.48 0.32 -13.01
C GLY A 99 -2.93 0.47 -11.56
N PHE A 100 -2.02 0.68 -10.62
CA PHE A 100 -2.37 0.96 -9.23
C PHE A 100 -3.07 2.32 -9.10
N THR A 101 -4.13 2.38 -8.28
CA THR A 101 -4.97 3.57 -8.11
C THR A 101 -4.94 4.15 -6.69
N LEU A 102 -4.54 3.36 -5.68
CA LEU A 102 -4.38 3.83 -4.30
C LEU A 102 -2.89 4.05 -3.97
N LEU A 103 -2.36 5.21 -4.34
CA LEU A 103 -0.93 5.49 -4.26
C LEU A 103 -0.59 6.47 -3.14
N THR A 104 0.24 6.03 -2.19
CA THR A 104 0.84 6.93 -1.21
C THR A 104 2.19 7.39 -1.74
N ILE A 105 2.43 8.70 -1.73
CA ILE A 105 3.65 9.33 -2.23
C ILE A 105 4.15 10.29 -1.15
N GLY A 106 5.10 9.82 -0.35
CA GLY A 106 5.69 10.61 0.72
C GLY A 106 4.89 10.58 2.02
N MET A 107 5.40 11.32 3.01
CA MET A 107 4.80 11.51 4.32
C MET A 107 4.88 13.00 4.67
N ASP A 108 3.88 13.52 5.36
CA ASP A 108 3.83 14.90 5.85
C ASP A 108 5.08 15.29 6.66
N THR A 109 5.52 14.40 7.55
CA THR A 109 6.74 14.52 8.35
C THR A 109 7.98 14.61 7.47
N ALA A 110 8.09 13.78 6.43
CA ALA A 110 9.20 13.83 5.49
C ALA A 110 9.21 15.14 4.70
N PHE A 111 8.04 15.62 4.26
CA PHE A 111 7.93 16.92 3.59
C PHE A 111 8.36 18.07 4.49
N LEU A 112 7.92 18.08 5.75
CA LEU A 112 8.30 19.11 6.71
C LEU A 112 9.81 19.10 7.00
N ILE A 113 10.38 17.91 7.23
CA ILE A 113 11.82 17.73 7.47
C ILE A 113 12.63 18.23 6.26
N ASN A 114 12.28 17.79 5.05
CA ASN A 114 12.99 18.16 3.84
C ASN A 114 12.95 19.68 3.60
N ALA A 115 11.77 20.30 3.74
CA ALA A 115 11.62 21.74 3.58
C ALA A 115 12.40 22.53 4.64
N ALA A 116 12.37 22.10 5.90
CA ALA A 116 13.13 22.74 6.97
C ALA A 116 14.65 22.65 6.75
N GLN A 117 15.15 21.47 6.36
CA GLN A 117 16.56 21.26 6.03
C GLN A 117 16.99 22.13 4.84
N GLU A 118 16.18 22.23 3.80
CA GLU A 118 16.45 23.07 2.63
C GLU A 118 16.58 24.55 3.03
N MET A 119 15.64 25.06 3.84
CA MET A 119 15.66 26.44 4.32
C MET A 119 16.90 26.74 5.17
N LEU A 120 17.26 25.84 6.09
CA LEU A 120 18.47 26.00 6.90
C LEU A 120 19.75 25.96 6.06
N SER A 121 19.80 25.10 5.03
CA SER A 121 20.95 25.02 4.12
C SER A 121 21.18 26.33 3.37
N LYS A 122 20.12 27.01 2.94
CA LYS A 122 20.21 28.33 2.27
C LYS A 122 20.74 29.43 3.19
N MET A 123 20.48 29.35 4.49
CA MET A 123 20.97 30.32 5.48
C MET A 123 22.44 30.10 5.89
N LYS A 124 23.00 28.91 5.64
CA LYS A 124 24.38 28.55 5.98
C LYS A 124 25.39 28.80 4.84
N LYS A 125 24.92 29.26 3.67
CA LYS A 125 25.75 29.71 2.55
C LYS A 125 26.04 31.20 2.68
#